data_AF-A0ABD2PIG7-F1
#
_entry.id   AF-A0ABD2PIG7-F1
#
_cell.length_a   1.000
_cell.length_b   1.000
_cell.length_c   1.000
_cell.angle_alpha   90.00
_cell.angle_beta   90.00
_cell.angle_gamma   90.00
#
_symmetry.space_group_name_H-M   'P 1'
#
loop_
_entity.id
_entity.type
_entity.pdbx_description
1 polymer ?
#
loop_
_entity_poly.entity_id
_entity_poly.type
_entity_poly.pdbx_seq_one_letter_code
_entity_poly.pdbx_strand_id
1 'polypeptide(L)'
;MRYSRPYKWDSEHEDPVLWNHARVAETLLGEYKSFFFHRYPNAEFGDVSDRKAILQKLNCHDFTWYFRNQNPEQFDPAKAKMTGRIRNPTSDMCLDSHVFFRQVAVKPCRKNGEYQVWFYTDREEIHEGYQNNCFDSTSKKPGIGIMPCIRLDTNQHYPNQTLKSRAIRKDGECLTLIYDQNLLIMEECREEDPNQ
;
A
#
# COMPACT_ATOMS: atom_id res chain seq x y z
N MET A 1 16.50 22.62 -5.47
CA MET A 1 16.17 21.24 -5.04
C MET A 1 17.49 20.53 -4.72
N ARG A 2 17.64 19.88 -3.55
CA ARG A 2 18.88 19.13 -3.24
C ARG A 2 18.73 17.70 -3.73
N TYR A 3 19.63 17.26 -4.61
CA TYR A 3 19.58 15.93 -5.22
C TYR A 3 20.26 14.85 -4.37
N SER A 4 21.16 15.26 -3.47
CA SER A 4 21.91 14.35 -2.60
C SER A 4 22.07 14.94 -1.19
N ARG A 5 22.40 14.07 -0.23
CA ARG A 5 22.70 14.48 1.14
C ARG A 5 24.03 15.25 1.14
N PRO A 6 24.11 16.44 1.76
CA PRO A 6 25.33 17.26 1.76
C PRO A 6 26.39 16.75 2.75
N TYR A 7 26.04 15.76 3.57
CA TYR A 7 26.94 15.13 4.55
C TYR A 7 27.03 13.63 4.30
N LYS A 8 28.17 13.04 4.71
CA LYS A 8 28.36 11.59 4.75
C LYS A 8 28.00 11.07 6.15
N TRP A 9 27.53 9.84 6.21
CA TRP A 9 27.35 9.16 7.49
C TRP A 9 28.69 8.64 7.98
N ASP A 10 28.95 8.84 9.26
CA ASP A 10 29.93 8.07 10.00
C ASP A 10 29.13 7.08 10.85
N SER A 11 28.93 5.87 10.33
CA SER A 11 28.07 4.86 10.94
C SER A 11 28.59 3.47 10.61
N GLU A 12 28.50 2.59 11.60
CA GLU A 12 28.81 1.17 11.46
C GLU A 12 27.74 0.40 10.66
N HIS A 13 26.56 0.99 10.46
CA HIS A 13 25.46 0.38 9.71
C HIS A 13 25.48 0.82 8.24
N GLU A 14 25.25 -0.13 7.34
CA GLU A 14 25.18 0.11 5.89
C GLU A 14 24.04 1.08 5.52
N ASP A 15 22.88 0.94 6.15
CA ASP A 15 21.76 1.90 6.08
C ASP A 15 21.37 2.42 7.48
N PRO A 16 21.99 3.52 7.94
CA PRO A 16 21.70 4.11 9.23
C PRO A 16 20.26 4.63 9.35
N VAL A 17 19.62 4.95 8.21
CA VAL A 17 18.24 5.44 8.20
C VAL A 17 17.28 4.29 8.44
N LEU A 18 17.45 3.18 7.73
CA LEU A 18 16.63 1.99 7.95
C LEU A 18 16.79 1.46 9.38
N TRP A 19 18.02 1.40 9.90
CA TRP A 19 18.30 1.04 11.29
C TRP A 19 17.52 1.90 12.28
N ASN A 20 17.57 3.24 12.12
CA ASN A 20 16.85 4.16 12.99
C ASN A 20 15.33 4.02 12.86
N HIS A 21 14.81 3.83 11.64
CA HIS A 21 13.39 3.56 11.44
C HIS A 21 12.96 2.24 12.11
N ALA A 22 13.77 1.18 12.03
CA ALA A 22 13.47 -0.10 12.67
C ALA A 22 13.43 0.02 14.20
N ARG A 23 14.32 0.83 14.79
CA ARG A 23 14.30 1.15 16.23
C ARG A 23 13.03 1.85 16.65
N VAL A 24 12.59 2.84 15.86
CA VAL A 24 11.31 3.54 16.07
C VAL A 24 10.15 2.56 15.94
N ALA A 25 10.16 1.72 14.90
CA ALA A 25 9.13 0.73 14.64
C ALA A 25 8.94 -0.23 15.82
N GLU A 26 10.03 -0.83 16.30
CA GLU A 26 10.02 -1.77 17.42
C GLU A 26 9.61 -1.11 18.75
N THR A 27 9.91 0.17 18.92
CA THR A 27 9.66 0.89 20.17
C THR A 27 8.23 1.44 20.25
N LEU A 28 7.73 2.03 19.17
CA LEU A 28 6.50 2.83 19.19
C LEU A 28 5.30 2.17 18.51
N LEU A 29 5.48 1.36 17.47
CA LEU A 29 4.35 0.96 16.62
C LEU A 29 3.48 -0.17 17.20
N GLY A 30 3.88 -0.79 18.32
CA GLY A 30 3.16 -1.94 18.89
C GLY A 30 2.96 -3.03 17.83
N GLU A 31 1.73 -3.51 17.65
CA GLU A 31 1.37 -4.53 16.65
C GLU A 31 1.58 -4.07 15.19
N TYR A 32 1.52 -2.75 14.93
CA TYR A 32 1.70 -2.18 13.59
C TYR A 32 3.13 -2.31 13.07
N LYS A 33 4.10 -2.65 13.93
CA LYS A 33 5.48 -2.91 13.50
C LYS A 33 5.58 -4.08 12.50
N SER A 34 4.61 -5.00 12.53
CA SER A 34 4.52 -6.11 11.57
C SER A 34 4.50 -5.63 10.11
N PHE A 35 3.81 -4.52 9.81
CA PHE A 35 3.80 -3.92 8.47
C PHE A 35 5.16 -3.36 8.08
N PHE A 36 5.90 -2.77 9.02
CA PHE A 36 7.25 -2.27 8.80
C PHE A 36 8.23 -3.41 8.49
N PHE A 37 8.23 -4.46 9.32
CA PHE A 37 9.13 -5.61 9.14
C PHE A 37 8.72 -6.52 7.98
N HIS A 38 7.46 -6.53 7.57
CA HIS A 38 7.06 -7.17 6.33
C HIS A 38 7.74 -6.52 5.10
N ARG A 39 7.83 -5.19 5.10
CA ARG A 39 8.49 -4.42 4.04
C ARG A 39 10.01 -4.54 4.12
N TYR A 40 10.56 -4.48 5.32
CA TYR A 40 12.00 -4.56 5.57
C TYR A 40 12.33 -5.80 6.40
N PRO A 41 12.24 -7.02 5.82
CA PRO A 41 12.37 -8.27 6.56
C PRO A 41 13.74 -8.49 7.19
N ASN A 42 14.77 -7.84 6.63
CA ASN A 42 16.14 -7.90 7.13
C ASN A 42 16.52 -6.69 7.98
N ALA A 43 15.57 -5.82 8.34
CA ALA A 43 15.86 -4.64 9.15
C ALA A 43 16.19 -5.04 10.58
N GLU A 44 17.40 -4.74 11.01
CA GLU A 44 17.84 -4.89 12.38
C GLU A 44 17.65 -3.58 13.16
N PHE A 45 17.48 -3.69 14.48
CA PHE A 45 17.26 -2.53 15.35
C PHE A 45 18.10 -2.55 16.64
N GLY A 46 18.80 -3.64 16.96
CA GLY A 46 19.60 -3.77 18.19
C GLY A 46 18.76 -3.70 19.48
N ASP A 47 19.37 -3.32 20.61
CA ASP A 47 18.64 -3.18 21.87
C ASP A 47 17.86 -1.85 21.94
N VAL A 48 16.59 -1.94 22.35
CA VAL A 48 15.67 -0.81 22.55
C VAL A 48 15.00 -0.84 23.94
N SER A 49 15.49 -1.68 24.86
CA SER A 49 14.90 -1.90 26.19
C SER A 49 14.75 -0.60 26.97
N ASP A 50 15.78 0.25 26.97
CA ASP A 50 15.73 1.57 27.64
C ASP A 50 14.63 2.48 27.06
N ARG A 51 14.41 2.44 25.75
CA ARG A 51 13.37 3.27 25.11
C ARG A 51 11.98 2.76 25.47
N LYS A 52 11.77 1.46 25.51
CA LYS A 52 10.51 0.85 25.99
C LYS A 52 10.26 1.15 27.48
N ALA A 53 11.30 1.11 28.32
CA ALA A 53 11.21 1.43 29.73
C ALA A 53 10.79 2.90 29.97
N ILE A 54 11.27 3.84 29.14
CA ILE A 54 10.83 5.24 29.20
C ILE A 54 9.34 5.37 28.89
N LEU A 55 8.84 4.69 27.84
CA LEU A 55 7.41 4.74 27.49
C LEU A 55 6.52 4.21 28.63
N GLN A 56 6.94 3.12 29.27
CA GLN A 56 6.25 2.55 30.42
C GLN A 56 6.28 3.51 31.62
N LYS A 57 7.44 4.09 31.94
CA LYS A 57 7.60 5.04 33.05
C LYS A 57 6.73 6.29 32.87
N LEU A 58 6.58 6.77 31.63
CA LEU A 58 5.77 7.94 31.31
C LEU A 58 4.28 7.60 31.12
N ASN A 59 3.89 6.34 31.28
CA ASN A 59 2.52 5.85 31.07
C ASN A 59 1.96 6.29 29.71
N CYS A 60 2.77 6.17 28.65
CA CYS A 60 2.38 6.56 27.31
C CYS A 60 1.22 5.69 26.77
N HIS A 61 0.34 6.30 25.98
CA HIS A 61 -0.63 5.54 25.19
C HIS A 61 0.04 4.70 24.10
N ASP A 62 -0.60 3.60 23.71
CA ASP A 62 -0.14 2.76 22.61
C ASP A 62 -0.38 3.40 21.23
N PHE A 63 0.20 2.79 20.19
CA PHE A 63 0.06 3.30 18.82
C PHE A 63 -1.37 3.19 18.27
N THR A 64 -2.14 2.21 18.74
CA THR A 64 -3.54 2.04 18.35
C THR A 64 -4.37 3.24 18.81
N TRP A 65 -4.12 3.73 20.03
CA TRP A 65 -4.71 4.97 20.54
C TRP A 65 -4.29 6.17 19.69
N TYR A 66 -3.02 6.27 19.31
CA TYR A 66 -2.55 7.36 18.44
C TYR A 66 -3.31 7.41 17.12
N PHE A 67 -3.43 6.28 16.40
CA PHE A 67 -4.20 6.21 15.16
C PHE A 67 -5.66 6.62 15.35
N ARG A 68 -6.31 6.17 16.43
CA ARG A 68 -7.74 6.43 16.65
C ARG A 68 -8.05 7.86 17.08
N ASN A 69 -7.11 8.53 17.77
CA ASN A 69 -7.38 9.80 18.43
C ASN A 69 -6.62 10.99 17.83
N GLN A 70 -5.40 10.77 17.35
CA GLN A 70 -4.51 11.83 16.85
C GLN A 70 -4.43 11.87 15.32
N ASN A 71 -4.70 10.75 14.64
CA ASN A 71 -4.70 10.69 13.18
C ASN A 71 -5.81 9.76 12.63
N PRO A 72 -7.10 10.02 12.96
CA PRO A 72 -8.22 9.16 12.58
C PRO A 72 -8.53 9.15 11.08
N GLU A 73 -8.02 10.12 10.32
CA GLU A 73 -8.18 10.21 8.88
C GLU A 73 -7.25 9.27 8.11
N GLN A 74 -6.09 8.96 8.67
CA GLN A 74 -5.11 8.08 8.06
C GLN A 74 -5.68 6.67 7.91
N PHE A 75 -5.41 6.05 6.76
CA PHE A 75 -5.73 4.65 6.53
C PHE A 75 -5.05 3.77 7.59
N ASP A 76 -5.86 2.90 8.22
CA ASP A 76 -5.44 1.91 9.22
C ASP A 76 -5.41 0.53 8.56
N PRO A 77 -4.21 -0.01 8.22
CA PRO A 77 -4.09 -1.31 7.55
C PRO A 77 -4.66 -2.47 8.36
N ALA A 78 -4.74 -2.35 9.68
CA ALA A 78 -5.31 -3.38 10.54
C ALA A 78 -6.84 -3.48 10.42
N LYS A 79 -7.50 -2.48 9.82
CA LYS A 79 -8.94 -2.48 9.53
C LYS A 79 -9.29 -2.88 8.10
N ALA A 80 -8.29 -3.22 7.27
CA ALA A 80 -8.54 -3.67 5.92
C ALA A 80 -9.38 -4.96 5.93
N LYS A 81 -10.41 -5.02 5.08
CA LYS A 81 -11.22 -6.23 4.87
C LYS A 81 -10.40 -7.32 4.20
N MET A 82 -9.46 -6.93 3.34
CA MET A 82 -8.59 -7.83 2.61
C MET A 82 -7.25 -7.13 2.34
N THR A 83 -6.17 -7.89 2.39
CA THR A 83 -4.83 -7.43 1.98
C THR A 83 -4.17 -8.52 1.16
N GLY A 84 -3.40 -8.13 0.14
CA GLY A 84 -2.67 -9.07 -0.70
C GLY A 84 -2.33 -8.50 -2.06
N ARG A 85 -2.04 -9.42 -2.99
CA ARG A 85 -1.71 -9.08 -4.37
C ARG A 85 -2.96 -9.20 -5.23
N ILE A 86 -3.16 -8.25 -6.13
CA ILE A 86 -4.17 -8.34 -7.19
C ILE A 86 -3.50 -9.01 -8.38
N ARG A 87 -3.75 -10.31 -8.55
CA ARG A 87 -3.13 -11.15 -9.58
C ARG A 87 -4.15 -11.43 -10.68
N ASN A 88 -3.73 -11.27 -11.94
CA ASN A 88 -4.53 -11.73 -13.06
C ASN A 88 -4.55 -13.28 -13.06
N PRO A 89 -5.73 -13.94 -13.11
CA PRO A 89 -5.84 -15.38 -12.89
C PRO A 89 -5.28 -16.24 -14.03
N THR A 90 -5.20 -15.69 -15.24
CA THR A 90 -4.72 -16.40 -16.44
C THR A 90 -3.21 -16.27 -16.65
N SER A 91 -2.58 -15.33 -15.92
CA SER A 91 -1.14 -15.10 -15.92
C SER A 91 -0.54 -15.15 -14.51
N ASP A 92 0.78 -15.05 -14.37
CA ASP A 92 1.45 -14.85 -13.07
C ASP A 92 1.88 -13.38 -12.92
N MET A 93 0.99 -12.49 -13.36
CA MET A 93 1.19 -11.05 -13.39
C MET A 93 0.30 -10.38 -12.34
N CYS A 94 0.86 -9.39 -11.65
CA CYS A 94 0.23 -8.69 -10.54
C CYS A 94 0.19 -7.17 -10.81
N LEU A 95 -0.84 -6.51 -10.28
CA LEU A 95 -0.88 -5.05 -10.22
C LEU A 95 0.29 -4.52 -9.39
N ASP A 96 0.99 -3.55 -9.94
CA ASP A 96 2.24 -3.01 -9.43
C ASP A 96 2.20 -1.47 -9.45
N SER A 97 2.32 -0.87 -8.26
CA SER A 97 2.29 0.57 -8.05
C SER A 97 3.62 1.28 -8.34
N HIS A 98 4.70 0.52 -8.60
CA HIS A 98 6.02 1.08 -8.86
C HIS A 98 6.15 1.54 -10.31
N VAL A 99 5.44 2.61 -10.65
CA VAL A 99 5.50 3.23 -11.97
C VAL A 99 5.63 4.74 -11.81
N PHE A 100 6.40 5.33 -12.70
CA PHE A 100 6.47 6.78 -12.82
C PHE A 100 5.08 7.36 -13.12
N PHE A 101 4.86 8.61 -12.70
CA PHE A 101 3.64 9.36 -13.01
C PHE A 101 2.33 8.76 -12.47
N ARG A 102 2.37 8.07 -11.32
CA ARG A 102 1.16 7.58 -10.62
C ARG A 102 0.33 6.56 -11.43
N GLN A 103 0.93 5.91 -12.41
CA GLN A 103 0.26 4.85 -13.16
C GLN A 103 0.34 3.53 -12.40
N VAL A 104 -0.63 2.66 -12.63
CA VAL A 104 -0.54 1.26 -12.21
C VAL A 104 -0.16 0.44 -13.43
N ALA A 105 0.87 -0.38 -13.29
CA ALA A 105 1.30 -1.31 -14.32
C ALA A 105 1.03 -2.73 -13.86
N VAL A 106 1.13 -3.67 -14.80
CA VAL A 106 1.12 -5.09 -14.49
C VAL A 106 2.55 -5.63 -14.68
N LYS A 107 3.07 -6.34 -13.68
CA LYS A 107 4.42 -6.92 -13.67
C LYS A 107 4.40 -8.34 -13.09
N PRO A 108 5.44 -9.16 -13.31
CA PRO A 108 5.51 -10.48 -12.67
C PRO A 108 5.33 -10.39 -11.16
N CYS A 109 4.55 -11.30 -10.60
CA CYS A 109 4.24 -11.33 -9.17
C CYS A 109 5.52 -11.56 -8.34
N ARG A 110 5.83 -10.66 -7.40
CA ARG A 110 7.00 -10.74 -6.52
C ARG A 110 6.64 -11.35 -5.17
N LYS A 111 7.61 -12.03 -4.55
CA LYS A 111 7.48 -12.57 -3.18
C LYS A 111 7.53 -11.48 -2.11
N ASN A 112 8.36 -10.45 -2.32
CA ASN A 112 8.61 -9.41 -1.32
C ASN A 112 7.70 -8.17 -1.45
N GLY A 113 6.68 -8.24 -2.32
CA GLY A 113 5.42 -7.48 -2.22
C GLY A 113 5.43 -5.94 -2.21
N GLU A 114 6.56 -5.23 -2.10
CA GLU A 114 6.58 -3.82 -1.69
C GLU A 114 5.67 -2.88 -2.47
N TYR A 115 5.47 -3.13 -3.76
CA TYR A 115 4.66 -2.32 -4.66
C TYR A 115 3.47 -3.10 -5.25
N GLN A 116 3.26 -4.33 -4.80
CA GLN A 116 2.20 -5.22 -5.29
C GLN A 116 1.23 -5.61 -4.18
N VAL A 117 1.37 -5.02 -2.98
CA VAL A 117 0.46 -5.21 -1.86
C VAL A 117 -0.59 -4.10 -1.86
N TRP A 118 -1.85 -4.51 -1.93
CA TRP A 118 -3.02 -3.66 -1.96
C TRP A 118 -3.90 -3.98 -0.76
N PHE A 119 -4.62 -2.98 -0.27
CA PHE A 119 -5.55 -3.13 0.83
C PHE A 119 -6.95 -2.72 0.39
N TYR A 120 -7.93 -3.58 0.63
CA TYR A 120 -9.33 -3.26 0.40
C TYR A 120 -9.99 -2.84 1.70
N THR A 121 -10.63 -1.67 1.73
CA THR A 121 -11.12 -1.05 2.96
C THR A 121 -12.62 -1.26 3.17
N ASP A 122 -13.10 -0.91 4.36
CA ASP A 122 -14.52 -0.87 4.65
C ASP A 122 -15.29 0.19 3.84
N ARG A 123 -14.57 1.21 3.36
CA ARG A 123 -15.06 2.29 2.48
C ARG A 123 -15.08 1.95 1.01
N GLU A 124 -14.88 0.68 0.64
CA GLU A 124 -14.88 0.24 -0.76
C GLU A 124 -13.71 0.82 -1.58
N GLU A 125 -12.60 1.21 -0.95
CA GLU A 125 -11.42 1.75 -1.62
C GLU A 125 -10.33 0.67 -1.75
N ILE A 126 -9.51 0.73 -2.82
CA ILE A 126 -8.30 -0.08 -2.98
C ILE A 126 -7.07 0.81 -2.72
N HIS A 127 -6.40 0.60 -1.59
CA HIS A 127 -5.28 1.42 -1.13
C HIS A 127 -3.93 0.83 -1.55
N GLU A 128 -3.04 1.71 -2.05
CA GLU A 128 -1.61 1.49 -2.08
C GLU A 128 -1.07 1.67 -0.65
N GLY A 129 -0.75 0.55 0.01
CA GLY A 129 -0.63 0.45 1.46
C GLY A 129 0.37 1.35 2.20
N TYR A 130 1.20 2.12 1.49
CA TYR A 130 2.32 2.85 2.10
C TYR A 130 2.25 4.37 1.95
N GLN A 131 1.41 4.91 1.07
CA GLN A 131 1.43 6.35 0.71
C GLN A 131 0.06 7.05 0.83
N ASN A 132 -0.94 6.41 1.47
CA ASN A 132 -2.31 6.92 1.52
C ASN A 132 -2.85 7.31 0.13
N ASN A 133 -2.46 6.53 -0.87
CA ASN A 133 -2.96 6.68 -2.23
C ASN A 133 -3.97 5.56 -2.52
N CYS A 134 -4.97 5.88 -3.31
CA CYS A 134 -6.06 5.01 -3.70
C CYS A 134 -5.99 4.76 -5.21
N PHE A 135 -6.32 3.53 -5.60
CA PHE A 135 -6.59 3.15 -6.97
C PHE A 135 -7.76 3.99 -7.49
N ASP A 136 -7.59 4.65 -8.62
CA ASP A 136 -8.49 5.70 -9.09
C ASP A 136 -8.80 5.49 -10.58
N SER A 137 -10.09 5.33 -10.90
CA SER A 137 -10.57 5.22 -12.27
C SER A 137 -10.74 6.61 -12.88
N THR A 138 -9.68 7.15 -13.47
CA THR A 138 -9.73 8.47 -14.12
C THR A 138 -10.35 8.41 -15.51
N SER A 139 -10.96 9.49 -15.96
CA SER A 139 -11.49 9.61 -17.34
C SER A 139 -10.42 9.82 -18.42
N LYS A 140 -9.14 10.01 -18.05
CA LYS A 140 -8.03 10.25 -18.99
C LYS A 140 -7.15 9.01 -19.09
N LYS A 141 -6.80 8.58 -20.32
CA LYS A 141 -5.84 7.48 -20.56
C LYS A 141 -4.56 7.70 -19.72
N PRO A 142 -4.07 6.70 -18.98
CA PRO A 142 -4.38 5.27 -19.05
C PRO A 142 -5.78 4.86 -18.55
N GLY A 143 -6.53 5.72 -17.86
CA GLY A 143 -7.86 5.40 -17.35
C GLY A 143 -7.84 4.91 -15.90
N ILE A 144 -6.68 4.44 -15.43
CA ILE A 144 -6.47 3.96 -14.06
C ILE A 144 -5.14 4.50 -13.53
N GLY A 145 -5.14 5.05 -12.31
CA GLY A 145 -3.95 5.56 -11.64
C GLY A 145 -4.03 5.44 -10.12
N ILE A 146 -3.01 5.99 -9.44
CA ILE A 146 -2.97 6.05 -7.98
C ILE A 146 -2.94 7.50 -7.52
N MET A 147 -4.04 7.95 -6.95
CA MET A 147 -4.24 9.32 -6.49
C MET A 147 -4.30 9.37 -4.97
N PRO A 148 -4.00 10.50 -4.31
CA PRO A 148 -4.25 10.61 -2.87
C PRO A 148 -5.70 10.22 -2.57
N CYS A 149 -5.90 9.44 -1.51
CA CYS A 149 -7.24 8.99 -1.13
C CYS A 149 -8.12 10.19 -0.73
N ILE A 150 -9.25 10.37 -1.42
CA ILE A 150 -10.20 11.47 -1.19
C ILE A 150 -11.58 10.86 -0.93
N ARG A 151 -12.13 11.08 0.27
CA ARG A 151 -13.40 10.47 0.71
C ARG A 151 -14.60 10.71 -0.23
N LEU A 152 -14.62 11.87 -0.89
CA LEU A 152 -15.72 12.28 -1.78
C LEU A 152 -15.48 11.95 -3.25
N ASP A 153 -14.32 11.38 -3.59
CA ASP A 153 -13.99 11.04 -4.97
C ASP A 153 -14.59 9.70 -5.35
N THR A 154 -15.70 9.72 -6.09
CA THR A 154 -16.41 8.51 -6.53
C THR A 154 -15.59 7.63 -7.47
N ASN A 155 -14.49 8.13 -8.04
CA ASN A 155 -13.59 7.33 -8.89
C ASN A 155 -12.73 6.34 -8.10
N GLN A 156 -12.67 6.49 -6.77
CA GLN A 156 -11.87 5.66 -5.87
C GLN A 156 -12.70 4.57 -5.16
N HIS A 157 -14.00 4.49 -5.46
CA HIS A 157 -14.93 3.53 -4.85
C HIS A 157 -15.18 2.34 -5.78
N TYR A 158 -14.83 1.15 -5.31
CA TYR A 158 -14.97 -0.15 -5.96
C TYR A 158 -15.91 -1.02 -5.12
N PRO A 159 -17.18 -1.21 -5.54
CA PRO A 159 -18.20 -1.88 -4.75
C PRO A 159 -17.76 -3.22 -4.16
N ASN A 160 -18.26 -3.56 -2.96
CA ASN A 160 -17.94 -4.81 -2.25
C ASN A 160 -18.15 -6.09 -3.09
N GLN A 161 -18.93 -6.02 -4.16
CA GLN A 161 -19.06 -7.12 -5.12
C GLN A 161 -17.70 -7.55 -5.69
N THR A 162 -16.73 -6.63 -5.81
CA THR A 162 -15.34 -6.88 -6.20
C THR A 162 -14.67 -7.95 -5.34
N LEU A 163 -14.99 -8.04 -4.04
CA LEU A 163 -14.45 -9.08 -3.17
C LEU A 163 -15.03 -10.48 -3.43
N LYS A 164 -16.22 -10.53 -4.03
CA LYS A 164 -16.96 -11.78 -4.31
C LYS A 164 -16.83 -12.21 -5.77
N SER A 165 -16.46 -11.30 -6.67
CA SER A 165 -16.20 -11.58 -8.08
C SER A 165 -14.72 -11.91 -8.32
N ARG A 166 -14.45 -12.57 -9.46
CA ARG A 166 -13.08 -12.79 -9.95
C ARG A 166 -12.48 -11.57 -10.67
N ALA A 167 -13.24 -10.49 -10.79
CA ALA A 167 -12.86 -9.27 -11.49
C ALA A 167 -13.09 -8.05 -10.58
N ILE A 168 -12.30 -7.00 -10.79
CA ILE A 168 -12.50 -5.68 -10.16
C ILE A 168 -13.55 -4.92 -10.98
N ARG A 169 -14.67 -4.56 -10.35
CA ARG A 169 -15.85 -4.01 -11.03
C ARG A 169 -16.19 -2.62 -10.50
N LYS A 170 -16.60 -1.72 -11.39
CA LYS A 170 -17.11 -0.39 -11.07
C LYS A 170 -18.05 0.09 -12.17
N ASP A 171 -19.21 0.62 -11.81
CA ASP A 171 -20.20 1.21 -12.73
C ASP A 171 -20.61 0.32 -13.93
N GLY A 172 -20.59 -1.01 -13.75
CA GLY A 172 -20.89 -1.98 -14.82
C GLY A 172 -19.70 -2.34 -15.71
N GLU A 173 -18.54 -1.72 -15.47
CA GLU A 173 -17.28 -1.99 -16.14
C GLU A 173 -16.36 -2.87 -15.27
N CYS A 174 -15.43 -3.54 -15.93
CA CYS A 174 -14.41 -4.40 -15.36
C CYS A 174 -13.02 -3.82 -15.66
N LEU A 175 -12.10 -3.98 -14.70
CA LEU A 175 -10.71 -3.62 -14.90
C LEU A 175 -10.07 -4.55 -15.94
N THR A 176 -9.67 -4.01 -17.08
CA THR A 176 -9.07 -4.77 -18.19
C THR A 176 -7.61 -4.37 -18.40
N LEU A 177 -6.75 -5.36 -18.59
CA LEU A 177 -5.37 -5.17 -19.03
C LEU A 177 -5.26 -5.16 -20.57
N ILE A 178 -4.82 -4.04 -21.14
CA ILE A 178 -4.32 -4.00 -22.52
C ILE A 178 -2.85 -4.42 -22.51
N TYR A 179 -2.60 -5.71 -22.77
CA TYR A 179 -1.30 -6.34 -22.66
C TYR A 179 -0.18 -5.62 -23.44
N ASP A 180 -0.40 -5.27 -24.70
CA ASP A 180 0.62 -4.66 -25.58
C ASP A 180 1.13 -3.30 -25.08
N GLN A 181 0.34 -2.62 -24.25
CA GLN A 181 0.62 -1.27 -23.76
C GLN A 181 0.91 -1.25 -22.25
N ASN A 182 0.76 -2.39 -21.58
CA ASN A 182 0.74 -2.50 -20.12
C ASN A 182 -0.20 -1.46 -19.47
N LEU A 183 -1.37 -1.29 -20.07
CA LEU A 183 -2.35 -0.27 -19.72
C LEU A 183 -3.53 -0.91 -19.01
N LEU A 184 -3.98 -0.30 -17.92
CA LEU A 184 -5.20 -0.70 -17.22
C LEU A 184 -6.30 0.29 -17.52
N ILE A 185 -7.43 -0.21 -18.01
CA ILE A 185 -8.63 0.57 -18.32
C ILE A 185 -9.85 -0.08 -17.68
N MET A 186 -10.94 0.69 -17.60
CA MET A 186 -12.27 0.14 -17.32
C MET A 186 -12.96 -0.10 -18.66
N GLU A 187 -13.48 -1.31 -18.89
CA GLU A 187 -14.28 -1.65 -20.08
C GLU A 187 -15.51 -2.48 -19.70
N GLU A 188 -16.43 -2.67 -20.65
CA GLU A 188 -17.58 -3.57 -20.46
C GLU A 188 -17.15 -4.96 -19.98
N CYS A 189 -17.79 -5.43 -18.91
CA CYS A 189 -17.49 -6.74 -18.34
C CYS A 189 -17.84 -7.90 -19.29
N ARG A 190 -16.89 -8.80 -19.51
CA ARG A 190 -17.00 -10.01 -20.34
C ARG A 190 -16.54 -11.22 -19.55
N GLU A 191 -17.42 -12.19 -19.31
CA GLU A 191 -17.11 -13.33 -18.42
C GLU A 191 -15.94 -14.21 -18.89
N GLU A 192 -15.68 -14.25 -20.19
CA GLU A 192 -14.64 -15.09 -20.81
C GLU A 192 -13.36 -14.33 -21.16
N ASP A 193 -13.29 -13.03 -20.86
CA ASP A 193 -12.09 -12.24 -21.16
C ASP A 193 -10.98 -12.52 -20.14
N PRO A 194 -9.86 -13.15 -20.54
CA PRO A 194 -8.77 -13.51 -19.63
C PRO A 194 -7.99 -12.30 -19.11
N ASN A 195 -8.24 -11.12 -19.67
CA ASN A 195 -7.58 -9.86 -19.33
C ASN A 195 -8.37 -9.05 -18.29
N GLN A 196 -9.57 -9.51 -17.90
CA GLN A 196 -10.44 -8.92 -16.87
C GLN A 196 -10.33 -9.63 -15.51
#